data_AF-F3GFD1-F1
#
_entry.id   AF-F3GFD1-F1
#
_cell.length_a   1.000
_cell.length_b   1.000
_cell.length_c   1.000
_cell.angle_alpha   90.00
_cell.angle_beta   90.00
_cell.angle_gamma   90.00
#
_symmetry.space_group_name_H-M   'P 1'
#
loop_
_entity.id
_entity.type
_entity.pdbx_description
1 polymer ?
#
loop_
_entity_poly.entity_id
_entity_poly.type
_entity_poly.pdbx_seq_one_letter_code
_entity_poly.pdbx_strand_id
1 'polypeptide(L)'
;MLEQVNVFYEGWGERWQWGTLVSTTALTGRPLIVFEYSNEARQRGLELSSYTLPLEGGRLRRDFPDHQLYLPGPVYDSLPDGWGMLFIDR
;
A
#
# COMPACT_ATOMS: atom_id res chain seq x y z
N MET A 1 -8.63 14.52 8.16
CA MET A 1 -9.23 13.23 8.58
C MET A 1 -8.20 12.15 8.31
N LEU A 2 -8.06 11.17 9.19
CA LEU A 2 -7.14 10.05 8.99
C LEU A 2 -7.98 8.87 8.52
N GLU A 3 -7.73 8.43 7.29
CA GLU A 3 -8.39 7.27 6.70
C GLU A 3 -7.37 6.13 6.60
N GLN A 4 -7.79 4.94 6.99
CA GLN A 4 -6.89 3.79 7.08
C GLN A 4 -7.52 2.56 6.43
N VAL A 5 -6.70 1.81 5.70
CA VAL A 5 -7.04 0.50 5.15
C VAL A 5 -5.96 -0.50 5.57
N ASN A 6 -6.38 -1.63 6.13
CA ASN A 6 -5.47 -2.74 6.40
C ASN A 6 -5.30 -3.57 5.11
N VAL A 7 -4.05 -3.82 4.73
CA VAL A 7 -3.72 -4.62 3.55
C VAL A 7 -3.35 -6.02 4.02
N PHE A 8 -4.05 -7.03 3.51
CA PHE A 8 -3.83 -8.44 3.85
C PHE A 8 -3.14 -9.16 2.71
N TYR A 9 -2.20 -10.03 3.05
CA TYR A 9 -1.76 -11.08 2.17
C TYR A 9 -2.77 -12.23 2.25
N GLU A 10 -3.25 -12.69 1.09
CA GLU A 10 -4.15 -13.83 0.96
C GLU A 10 -3.63 -14.75 -0.15
N GLY A 11 -2.74 -15.66 0.22
CA GLY A 11 -2.06 -16.53 -0.74
C GLY A 11 -1.65 -17.85 -0.11
N TRP A 12 -1.61 -18.91 -0.91
CA TRP A 12 -1.21 -20.26 -0.48
C TRP A 12 -1.98 -20.80 0.74
N GLY A 13 -3.25 -20.42 0.88
CA GLY A 13 -4.11 -20.84 2.00
C GLY A 13 -3.83 -20.09 3.32
N GLU A 14 -2.97 -19.08 3.31
CA GLU A 14 -2.72 -18.22 4.47
C GLU A 14 -3.40 -16.87 4.32
N ARG A 15 -3.75 -16.27 5.46
CA ARG A 15 -4.24 -14.88 5.55
C ARG A 15 -3.59 -14.19 6.74
N TRP A 16 -2.90 -13.09 6.48
CA TRP A 16 -2.25 -12.30 7.51
C TRP A 16 -2.11 -10.83 7.09
N GLN A 17 -1.98 -9.93 8.06
CA GLN A 17 -1.88 -8.51 7.76
C GLN A 17 -0.50 -8.21 7.18
N TRP A 18 -0.44 -7.76 5.94
CA TRP A 18 0.80 -7.39 5.27
C TRP A 18 1.26 -5.98 5.66
N GLY A 19 0.31 -5.06 5.74
CA GLY A 19 0.60 -3.69 6.15
C GLY A 19 -0.64 -2.85 6.34
N THR A 20 -0.41 -1.56 6.47
CA THR A 20 -1.44 -0.54 6.69
C THR A 20 -1.20 0.59 5.72
N LEU A 21 -2.22 0.95 4.96
CA LEU A 21 -2.26 2.14 4.13
C LEU A 21 -3.01 3.23 4.88
N VAL A 22 -2.45 4.44 4.92
CA VAL A 22 -3.06 5.59 5.59
C VAL A 22 -3.06 6.78 4.63
N SER A 23 -4.21 7.42 4.48
CA SER A 23 -4.34 8.74 3.87
C SER A 23 -4.43 9.79 4.97
N THR A 24 -3.53 10.78 4.94
CA THR A 24 -3.48 11.85 5.93
C THR A 24 -3.10 13.18 5.29
N THR A 25 -3.67 14.27 5.81
CA THR A 25 -3.24 15.64 5.48
C THR A 25 -2.35 16.26 6.55
N ALA A 26 -2.15 15.59 7.69
CA ALA A 26 -1.52 16.16 8.88
C ALA A 26 -0.03 16.48 8.71
N LEU A 27 0.65 15.83 7.76
CA LEU A 27 2.10 15.97 7.58
C LEU A 27 2.49 17.09 6.63
N THR A 28 1.68 17.36 5.60
CA THR A 28 2.05 18.28 4.50
C THR A 28 0.98 19.32 4.19
N GLY A 29 -0.19 19.25 4.84
CA GLY A 29 -1.38 20.04 4.49
C GLY A 29 -2.06 19.60 3.19
N ARG A 30 -1.50 18.62 2.47
CA ARG A 30 -2.06 18.01 1.26
C ARG A 30 -2.33 16.52 1.51
N PRO A 31 -3.24 15.87 0.78
CA PRO A 31 -3.43 14.42 0.89
C PRO A 31 -2.10 13.71 0.63
N LEU A 32 -1.66 12.92 1.61
CA LEU A 32 -0.47 12.09 1.54
C LEU A 32 -0.87 10.66 1.89
N ILE A 33 -0.56 9.74 0.98
CA ILE A 33 -0.68 8.32 1.22
C ILE A 33 0.64 7.81 1.77
N VAL A 34 0.57 7.09 2.88
CA VAL A 34 1.71 6.40 3.49
C VAL A 34 1.39 4.94 3.70
N PHE A 35 2.42 4.10 3.69
CA PHE A 35 2.32 2.67 3.94
C PHE A 35 3.29 2.24 5.03
N GLU A 36 2.84 1.35 5.89
CA GLU A 36 3.65 0.73 6.93
C GLU A 36 3.50 -0.79 6.88
N TYR A 37 4.62 -1.51 6.84
CA TYR A 37 4.63 -2.96 7.02
C TYR A 37 4.19 -3.35 8.43
N SER A 38 3.37 -4.39 8.52
CA SER A 38 3.05 -4.99 9.81
C SER A 38 4.29 -5.66 10.43
N ASN A 39 4.26 -5.88 11.74
CA ASN A 39 5.29 -6.66 12.41
C ASN A 39 5.32 -8.11 11.89
N GLU A 40 4.16 -8.69 11.57
CA GLU A 40 4.07 -10.04 11.02
C GLU A 40 4.73 -10.13 9.63
N ALA A 41 4.53 -9.13 8.76
CA ALA A 41 5.17 -9.07 7.45
C ALA A 41 6.70 -9.04 7.57
N ARG A 42 7.22 -8.25 8.52
CA ARG A 42 8.67 -8.18 8.79
C ARG A 42 9.22 -9.49 9.33
N GLN A 43 8.47 -10.18 10.20
CA GLN A 43 8.87 -11.49 10.74
C GLN A 43 8.86 -12.58 9.66
N ARG A 44 7.87 -12.56 8.77
CA ARG A 44 7.75 -13.52 7.66
C ARG A 44 8.76 -13.29 6.55
N GLY A 45 9.26 -12.06 6.39
CA GLY A 45 10.28 -11.75 5.39
C GLY A 45 9.78 -11.76 3.94
N LEU A 46 8.46 -11.71 3.71
CA LEU A 46 7.90 -11.74 2.35
C LEU A 46 7.91 -10.36 1.71
N GLU A 47 8.68 -10.22 0.62
CA GLU A 47 8.74 -9.02 -0.21
C GLU A 47 7.97 -9.22 -1.52
N LEU A 48 6.75 -8.68 -1.60
CA LEU A 48 5.96 -8.70 -2.85
C LEU A 48 6.52 -7.76 -3.94
N SER A 49 7.33 -6.78 -3.56
CA SER A 49 7.95 -5.83 -4.49
C SER A 49 9.32 -5.37 -3.98
N SER A 50 10.29 -6.28 -3.94
CA SER A 50 11.62 -6.06 -3.35
C SER A 50 12.37 -4.85 -3.94
N TYR A 51 12.14 -4.50 -5.21
CA TYR A 51 12.82 -3.39 -5.86
C TYR A 51 12.29 -2.02 -5.45
N THR A 52 10.96 -1.83 -5.38
CA THR A 52 10.34 -0.52 -5.11
C THR A 52 9.79 -0.38 -3.70
N LEU A 53 9.57 -1.50 -3.01
CA LEU A 53 9.04 -1.60 -1.66
C LEU A 53 9.75 -2.74 -0.89
N PRO A 54 11.05 -2.62 -0.60
CA PRO A 54 11.75 -3.59 0.25
C PRO A 54 11.25 -3.52 1.71
N LEU A 55 11.30 -4.64 2.43
CA LEU A 55 11.04 -4.71 3.88
C LEU A 55 12.07 -3.90 4.66
N GLU A 56 13.32 -3.92 4.21
CA GLU A 56 14.39 -3.07 4.72
C GLU A 56 14.17 -1.60 4.36
N GLY A 57 14.53 -0.70 5.28
CA GLY A 57 14.36 0.75 5.12
C GLY A 57 13.38 1.38 6.10
N GLY A 58 12.90 2.58 5.76
CA GLY A 58 12.08 3.41 6.65
C GLY A 58 10.82 2.70 7.16
N ARG A 59 10.43 2.96 8.42
CA ARG A 59 9.20 2.40 8.98
C ARG A 59 7.96 2.82 8.19
N LEU A 60 7.87 4.12 7.89
CA LEU A 60 6.85 4.70 7.03
C LEU A 60 7.39 4.85 5.61
N ARG A 61 6.65 4.30 4.64
CA ARG A 61 6.88 4.43 3.20
C ARG A 61 5.95 5.50 2.66
N ARG A 62 6.47 6.33 1.76
CA ARG A 62 5.80 7.52 1.21
C ARG A 62 6.40 7.85 -0.15
N ASP A 63 5.87 8.90 -0.77
CA ASP A 63 6.38 9.46 -2.04
C ASP A 63 6.32 8.45 -3.19
N PHE A 64 5.26 7.63 -3.21
CA PHE A 64 4.98 6.68 -4.28
C PHE A 64 4.72 7.42 -5.61
N PRO A 65 5.01 6.78 -6.76
CA PRO A 65 4.82 7.43 -8.06
C PRO A 65 3.37 7.84 -8.33
N ASP A 66 3.23 8.98 -8.99
CA ASP A 66 1.99 9.56 -9.48
C ASP A 66 1.24 8.63 -10.42
N HIS A 67 1.94 7.90 -11.30
CA HIS A 67 1.33 6.91 -12.19
C HIS A 67 0.76 5.68 -11.46
N GLN A 68 1.11 5.48 -10.18
CA GLN A 68 0.54 4.45 -9.31
C GLN A 68 -0.52 5.04 -8.34
N LEU A 69 -1.05 6.23 -8.64
CA LEU A 69 -1.99 6.94 -7.77
C LEU A 69 -1.46 7.16 -6.35
N TYR A 70 -0.13 7.29 -6.22
CA TYR A 70 0.56 7.40 -4.94
C TYR A 70 0.36 6.17 -4.02
N LEU A 71 0.06 5.00 -4.58
CA LEU A 71 -0.05 3.74 -3.85
C LEU A 71 1.23 2.90 -3.98
N PRO A 72 1.52 2.03 -3.01
CA PRO A 72 2.54 0.99 -3.20
C PRO A 72 2.17 0.07 -4.37
N GLY A 73 3.17 -0.37 -5.14
CA GLY A 73 2.98 -1.20 -6.35
C GLY A 73 1.97 -2.35 -6.17
N PRO A 74 2.16 -3.28 -5.21
CA PRO A 74 1.23 -4.39 -5.02
C PRO A 74 -0.22 -3.97 -4.70
N VAL A 75 -0.41 -2.80 -4.08
CA VAL A 75 -1.75 -2.26 -3.81
C VAL A 75 -2.36 -1.69 -5.10
N TYR A 76 -1.57 -0.95 -5.87
CA TYR A 76 -1.98 -0.42 -7.18
C TYR A 76 -2.32 -1.55 -8.16
N ASP A 77 -1.50 -2.60 -8.22
CA ASP A 77 -1.69 -3.76 -9.10
C ASP A 77 -2.96 -4.56 -8.76
N SER A 78 -3.55 -4.34 -7.58
CA SER A 78 -4.82 -4.94 -7.15
C SER A 78 -6.05 -4.12 -7.57
N LEU A 79 -5.85 -2.91 -8.10
CA LEU A 79 -6.94 -2.09 -8.63
C LEU A 79 -7.36 -2.58 -10.03
N PRO A 80 -8.59 -2.30 -10.46
CA PRO A 80 -8.98 -2.56 -11.83
C PRO A 80 -8.06 -1.84 -12.82
N ASP A 81 -7.94 -2.40 -14.02
CA ASP A 81 -7.25 -1.73 -15.10
C ASP A 81 -7.96 -0.42 -15.52
N GLY A 82 -7.37 0.31 -16.46
CA GLY A 82 -7.91 1.60 -16.90
C GLY A 82 -9.37 1.53 -17.38
N TRP A 83 -9.81 0.40 -17.96
CA TRP A 83 -11.21 0.21 -18.36
C TRP A 83 -12.10 -0.04 -17.15
N GLY A 84 -11.66 -0.86 -16.20
CA GLY A 84 -12.35 -1.11 -14.95
C GLY A 84 -12.55 0.14 -14.11
N MET A 85 -11.56 1.04 -14.11
CA MET A 85 -11.65 2.32 -13.40
C MET A 85 -12.76 3.23 -13.93
N LEU A 86 -13.05 3.19 -15.26
CA LEU A 86 -14.16 3.96 -15.85
C LEU A 86 -15.55 3.55 -15.32
N PHE A 87 -15.67 2.36 -14.73
CA PHE A 87 -16.91 1.91 -14.10
C PHE A 87 -17.02 2.30 -12.63
N ILE A 88 -15.91 2.64 -11.97
CA ILE A 88 -15.90 3.11 -10.57
C ILE A 88 -16.26 4.60 -10.49
N ASP A 89 -15.95 5.37 -11.53
CA ASP A 89 -16.16 6.82 -11.60
C ASP A 89 -17.57 7.25 -12.09
N ARG A 90 -18.53 6.33 -12.11
CA ARG A 90 -19.94 6.61 -12.48
C ARG A 90 -20.86 6.52 -11.27
#